data_AF-A0A7Y6L5E0-F1
#
_entry.id   AF-A0A7Y6L5E0-F1
#
_cell.length_a   1.000
_cell.length_b   1.000
_cell.length_c   1.000
_cell.angle_alpha   90.00
_cell.angle_beta   90.00
_cell.angle_gamma   90.00
#
_symmetry.space_group_name_H-M   'P 1'
#
loop_
_entity.id
_entity.type
_entity.pdbx_description
1 polymer ?
#
loop_
_entity_poly.entity_id
_entity_poly.type
_entity_poly.pdbx_seq_one_letter_code
_entity_poly.pdbx_strand_id
1 'polypeptide(L)'
;MTTTPANRKVDALLWLAGGKSNREAAEAAGVTAGTVAAWKRQPTFAAELAAVKALYQERPQDGRAIVERLQAAKERLSPPAPKVVAGGTFRVRVSVPAGTSARQRERLTARAIAAGLRAVREAES
;
A
#
# COMPACT_ATOMS: atom_id res chain seq x y z
N MET A 1 12.99 -3.00 5.00
CA MET A 1 11.92 -2.00 4.85
C MET A 1 10.60 -2.64 5.24
N THR A 2 9.95 -2.12 6.28
CA THR A 2 8.58 -2.49 6.65
C THR A 2 7.67 -2.11 5.49
N THR A 3 6.91 -3.07 4.96
CA THR A 3 5.87 -2.84 3.97
C THR A 3 4.82 -1.93 4.59
N THR A 4 4.85 -0.63 4.24
CA THR A 4 3.83 0.30 4.75
C THR A 4 2.45 -0.22 4.34
N PRO A 5 1.49 -0.31 5.27
CA PRO A 5 0.13 -0.71 4.94
C PRO A 5 -0.45 0.15 3.81
N ALA A 6 -1.21 -0.47 2.91
CA ALA A 6 -1.82 0.20 1.76
C ALA A 6 -2.68 1.39 2.16
N ASN A 7 -3.41 1.27 3.28
CA ASN A 7 -4.26 2.34 3.83
C ASN A 7 -3.48 3.66 4.00
N ARG A 8 -2.27 3.61 4.57
CA ARG A 8 -1.45 4.82 4.76
C ARG A 8 -1.03 5.47 3.44
N LYS A 9 -0.84 4.67 2.39
CA LYS A 9 -0.55 5.20 1.05
C LYS A 9 -1.79 5.88 0.45
N VAL A 10 -2.97 5.32 0.69
CA VAL A 10 -4.26 5.87 0.23
C VAL A 10 -4.59 7.18 0.95
N ASP A 11 -4.35 7.24 2.27
CA ASP A 11 -4.52 8.47 3.05
C ASP A 11 -3.61 9.58 2.51
N ALA A 12 -2.33 9.26 2.26
CA ALA A 12 -1.41 10.22 1.64
C ALA A 12 -1.86 10.63 0.22
N LEU A 13 -2.38 9.71 -0.60
CA LEU A 13 -2.88 10.00 -1.94
C LEU A 13 -4.00 11.03 -1.93
N LEU A 14 -4.99 10.87 -1.04
CA LEU A 14 -6.13 11.78 -0.92
C LEU A 14 -5.66 13.21 -0.65
N TRP A 15 -4.79 13.39 0.35
CA TRP A 15 -4.29 14.71 0.72
C TRP A 15 -3.43 15.33 -0.40
N LEU A 16 -2.54 14.56 -1.02
CA LEU A 16 -1.72 15.05 -2.13
C LEU A 16 -2.55 15.41 -3.37
N ALA A 17 -3.61 14.64 -3.68
CA ALA A 17 -4.52 14.94 -4.79
C ALA A 17 -5.29 16.24 -4.56
N GLY A 18 -5.69 16.50 -3.31
CA GLY A 18 -6.26 17.78 -2.88
C GLY A 18 -5.28 18.96 -2.83
N GLY A 19 -4.05 18.80 -3.33
CA GLY A 19 -3.05 19.87 -3.44
C GLY A 19 -2.28 20.14 -2.13
N LYS A 20 -2.41 19.29 -1.13
CA LYS A 20 -1.72 19.44 0.16
C LYS A 20 -0.24 19.13 0.06
N SER A 21 0.52 19.67 1.00
CA SER A 21 1.96 19.47 1.07
C SER A 21 2.34 18.03 1.43
N ASN A 22 3.57 17.63 1.14
CA ASN A 22 4.10 16.32 1.58
C ASN A 22 4.06 16.17 3.12
N ARG A 23 4.10 17.28 3.87
CA ARG A 23 4.05 17.28 5.33
C ARG A 23 2.65 16.92 5.82
N GLU A 24 1.62 17.60 5.33
CA GLU A 24 0.22 17.33 5.69
C GLU A 24 -0.20 15.92 5.27
N ALA A 25 0.18 15.48 4.07
CA ALA A 25 -0.09 14.11 3.62
C ALA A 25 0.61 13.05 4.48
N ALA A 26 1.82 13.35 4.98
CA ALA A 26 2.56 12.45 5.85
C ALA A 26 1.93 12.37 7.25
N GLU A 27 1.45 13.49 7.78
CA GLU A 27 0.73 13.56 9.04
C GLU A 27 -0.57 12.74 8.99
N ALA A 28 -1.38 12.93 7.95
CA ALA A 28 -2.60 12.15 7.73
C ALA A 28 -2.34 10.64 7.62
N ALA A 29 -1.24 10.26 6.95
CA ALA A 29 -0.85 8.86 6.79
C ALA A 29 -0.07 8.28 7.99
N GLY A 30 0.25 9.08 9.01
CA GLY A 30 1.07 8.67 10.15
C GLY A 30 2.48 8.20 9.74
N VAL A 31 3.12 8.88 8.79
CA VAL A 31 4.47 8.60 8.28
C VAL A 31 5.32 9.87 8.22
N THR A 32 6.58 9.75 7.78
CA THR A 32 7.44 10.92 7.57
C THR A 32 7.27 11.52 6.18
N ALA A 33 7.49 12.82 6.02
CA ALA A 33 7.45 13.50 4.72
C ALA A 33 8.45 12.91 3.72
N GLY A 34 9.61 12.45 4.19
CA GLY A 34 10.59 11.73 3.37
C GLY A 34 10.06 10.40 2.82
N THR A 35 9.22 9.70 3.59
CA THR A 35 8.54 8.47 3.13
C THR A 35 7.57 8.77 1.99
N VAL A 36 6.77 9.83 2.13
CA VAL A 36 5.86 10.29 1.05
C VAL A 36 6.64 10.72 -0.18
N ALA A 37 7.75 11.44 -0.03
CA ALA A 37 8.63 11.81 -1.13
C ALA A 37 9.21 10.57 -1.85
N ALA A 38 9.56 9.52 -1.11
CA ALA A 38 10.00 8.25 -1.69
C ALA A 38 8.88 7.54 -2.47
N TRP A 39 7.63 7.57 -1.99
CA TRP A 39 6.48 7.02 -2.71
C TRP A 39 6.22 7.74 -4.01
N LYS A 40 6.32 9.08 -4.05
CA LYS A 40 6.15 9.86 -5.30
C LYS A 40 7.13 9.47 -6.41
N ARG A 41 8.28 8.87 -6.05
CA ARG A 41 9.25 8.35 -7.02
C ARG A 41 8.93 6.93 -7.50
N GLN A 42 7.96 6.25 -6.88
CA GLN A 42 7.50 4.93 -7.30
C GLN A 42 6.51 5.12 -8.47
N PRO A 43 6.74 4.49 -9.63
CA PRO A 43 5.88 4.67 -10.80
C PRO A 43 4.40 4.34 -10.54
N THR A 44 4.14 3.28 -9.76
CA THR A 44 2.78 2.88 -9.40
C THR A 44 2.07 3.93 -8.57
N PHE A 45 2.71 4.44 -7.51
CA PHE A 45 2.12 5.47 -6.67
C PHE A 45 1.94 6.80 -7.42
N ALA A 46 2.89 7.18 -8.28
CA ALA A 46 2.79 8.38 -9.10
C ALA A 46 1.61 8.30 -10.10
N ALA A 47 1.40 7.14 -10.73
CA ALA A 47 0.27 6.91 -11.64
C ALA A 47 -1.08 7.01 -10.90
N GLU A 48 -1.19 6.41 -9.71
CA GLU A 48 -2.40 6.51 -8.89
C GLU A 48 -2.66 7.96 -8.43
N LEU A 49 -1.61 8.70 -8.04
CA LEU A 49 -1.72 10.11 -7.67
C LEU A 49 -2.23 10.97 -8.83
N ALA A 50 -1.70 10.78 -10.04
CA ALA A 50 -2.15 11.52 -11.21
C ALA A 50 -3.63 11.25 -11.51
N ALA A 51 -4.07 10.00 -11.42
CA ALA A 51 -5.46 9.61 -11.67
C ALA A 51 -6.44 10.19 -10.63
N VAL A 52 -6.09 10.13 -9.33
CA VAL A 52 -6.93 10.71 -8.27
C VAL A 52 -6.97 12.23 -8.39
N LYS A 53 -5.84 12.87 -8.72
CA LYS A 53 -5.75 14.32 -8.92
C LYS A 53 -6.61 14.79 -10.10
N ALA A 54 -6.60 14.08 -11.23
CA ALA A 54 -7.46 14.39 -12.37
C ALA A 54 -8.95 14.37 -11.97
N LEU A 55 -9.35 13.35 -11.20
CA LEU A 55 -10.72 13.21 -10.72
C LEU A 55 -11.11 14.33 -9.76
N TYR A 56 -10.20 14.73 -8.86
CA TYR A 56 -10.38 15.90 -7.98
C TYR A 56 -10.52 17.22 -8.75
N GLN A 57 -9.86 17.35 -9.89
CA GLN A 57 -9.92 18.57 -10.73
C GLN A 57 -11.19 18.62 -11.59
N GLU A 58 -11.61 17.48 -12.15
CA GLU A 58 -12.80 17.40 -12.99
C GLU A 58 -14.09 17.45 -12.19
N ARG A 59 -14.13 16.76 -11.04
CA ARG A 59 -15.34 16.56 -10.23
C ARG A 59 -15.05 16.60 -8.73
N PRO A 60 -14.61 17.75 -8.18
CA PRO A 60 -14.24 17.86 -6.76
C PRO A 60 -15.39 17.56 -5.79
N GLN A 61 -16.64 17.65 -6.25
CA GLN A 61 -17.84 17.46 -5.43
C GLN A 61 -18.35 16.02 -5.46
N ASP A 62 -17.83 15.19 -6.36
CA ASP A 62 -18.21 13.78 -6.49
C ASP A 62 -17.38 12.92 -5.52
N GLY A 63 -17.70 13.07 -4.23
CA GLY A 63 -17.03 12.34 -3.15
C GLY A 63 -17.12 10.82 -3.33
N ARG A 64 -18.19 10.32 -3.96
CA ARG A 64 -18.37 8.90 -4.22
C ARG A 64 -17.36 8.39 -5.25
N ALA A 65 -17.21 9.07 -6.38
CA ALA A 65 -16.22 8.70 -7.39
C ALA A 65 -14.78 8.76 -6.85
N ILE A 66 -14.48 9.74 -5.99
CA ILE A 66 -13.17 9.84 -5.31
C ILE A 66 -12.93 8.62 -4.42
N VAL A 67 -13.89 8.25 -3.57
CA VAL A 67 -13.77 7.10 -2.66
C VAL A 67 -13.62 5.78 -3.43
N GLU A 68 -14.44 5.57 -4.47
CA GLU A 68 -14.35 4.37 -5.33
C GLU A 68 -12.98 4.28 -6.01
N ARG A 69 -12.43 5.41 -6.49
CA ARG A 69 -11.10 5.45 -7.10
C ARG A 69 -9.98 5.17 -6.10
N LEU A 70 -10.10 5.66 -4.87
CA LEU A 70 -9.15 5.40 -3.78
C LEU A 70 -9.17 3.94 -3.35
N GLN A 71 -10.34 3.29 -3.34
CA GLN A 71 -10.44 1.85 -3.08
C GLN A 71 -9.73 1.04 -4.17
N ALA A 72 -9.92 1.39 -5.45
CA ALA A 72 -9.19 0.75 -6.55
C ALA A 72 -7.67 1.04 -6.51
N ALA A 73 -7.24 2.20 -5.98
CA ALA A 73 -5.84 2.50 -5.76
C ALA A 73 -5.26 1.66 -4.61
N LYS A 74 -6.04 1.45 -3.54
CA LYS A 74 -5.66 0.60 -2.40
C LYS A 74 -5.32 -0.81 -2.85
N GLU A 75 -6.15 -1.42 -3.69
CA GLU A 75 -5.91 -2.78 -4.20
C GLU A 75 -4.60 -2.87 -4.99
N ARG A 76 -4.33 -1.89 -5.86
CA ARG A 76 -3.11 -1.83 -6.68
C ARG A 76 -1.85 -1.50 -5.88
N LEU A 77 -1.98 -0.68 -4.84
CA LEU A 77 -0.87 -0.29 -3.96
C LEU A 77 -0.61 -1.27 -2.82
N SER A 78 -1.55 -2.18 -2.58
CA SER A 78 -1.39 -3.26 -1.62
C SER A 78 -0.27 -4.18 -2.06
N PRO A 79 0.58 -4.65 -1.13
CA PRO A 79 1.46 -5.77 -1.42
C PRO A 79 0.60 -6.92 -1.97
N PRO A 80 1.07 -7.66 -2.98
CA PRO A 80 0.31 -8.79 -3.50
C PRO A 80 -0.06 -9.71 -2.34
N ALA A 81 -1.37 -9.95 -2.17
CA ALA A 81 -1.86 -10.82 -1.13
C ALA A 81 -1.22 -12.22 -1.26
N PRO A 82 -1.10 -12.96 -0.16
CA PRO A 82 -0.79 -14.38 -0.20
C PRO A 82 -1.74 -15.07 -1.18
N LYS A 83 -1.22 -15.70 -2.23
CA LYS A 83 -2.06 -16.44 -3.17
C LYS A 83 -2.45 -17.75 -2.52
N VAL A 84 -3.71 -17.90 -2.15
CA VAL A 84 -4.27 -19.20 -1.75
C VAL A 84 -4.34 -20.09 -2.98
N VAL A 85 -3.67 -21.23 -2.92
CA VAL A 85 -3.69 -22.30 -3.91
C VAL A 85 -4.74 -23.32 -3.43
N ALA A 86 -5.50 -23.91 -4.35
CA ALA A 86 -6.49 -24.93 -4.02
C ALA A 86 -5.88 -26.03 -3.11
N GLY A 87 -6.61 -26.42 -2.06
CA GLY A 87 -6.16 -27.41 -1.07
C GLY A 87 -5.50 -26.84 0.19
N GLY A 88 -5.85 -25.63 0.63
CA GLY A 88 -5.40 -25.07 1.92
C GLY A 88 -3.93 -24.61 1.96
N THR A 89 -3.26 -24.56 0.80
CA THR A 89 -1.86 -24.13 0.70
C THR A 89 -1.80 -22.67 0.26
N PHE A 90 -0.93 -21.84 0.84
CA PHE A 90 -0.77 -20.44 0.43
C PHE A 90 0.68 -20.13 0.01
N ARG A 91 0.85 -19.26 -0.98
CA ARG A 91 2.16 -18.75 -1.42
C ARG A 91 2.34 -17.31 -0.97
N VAL A 92 3.46 -17.05 -0.29
CA VAL A 92 3.85 -15.68 0.13
C VAL A 92 5.15 -15.27 -0.56
N ARG A 93 5.18 -14.06 -1.11
CA ARG A 93 6.40 -13.50 -1.71
C ARG A 93 7.20 -12.76 -0.64
N VAL A 94 8.43 -13.20 -0.39
CA VAL A 94 9.37 -12.54 0.54
C VAL A 94 10.41 -11.80 -0.28
N SER A 95 10.54 -10.48 -0.07
CA SER A 95 11.64 -9.71 -0.64
C SER A 95 12.83 -9.71 0.33
N VAL A 96 13.97 -10.23 -0.15
CA VAL A 96 15.22 -10.30 0.63
C VAL A 96 16.29 -9.51 -0.12
N PRO A 97 16.66 -8.32 0.36
CA PRO A 97 17.76 -7.54 -0.22
C PRO A 97 19.11 -8.27 -0.16
N ALA A 98 19.98 -8.01 -1.15
CA ALA A 98 21.36 -8.49 -1.11
C ALA A 98 22.07 -7.96 0.15
N GLY A 99 22.87 -8.82 0.80
CA GLY A 99 23.56 -8.49 2.06
C GLY A 99 22.72 -8.63 3.33
N THR A 100 21.46 -9.09 3.25
CA THR A 100 20.63 -9.33 4.45
C THR A 100 21.20 -10.47 5.31
N SER A 101 21.47 -10.19 6.59
CA SER A 101 21.96 -11.19 7.55
C SER A 101 21.00 -12.39 7.68
N ALA A 102 21.53 -13.58 8.02
CA ALA A 102 20.72 -14.79 8.16
C ALA A 102 19.54 -14.60 9.14
N ARG A 103 19.83 -13.98 10.30
CA ARG A 103 18.82 -13.67 11.31
C ARG A 103 17.72 -12.72 10.81
N GLN A 104 18.06 -11.75 9.97
CA GLN A 104 17.05 -10.88 9.35
C GLN A 104 16.23 -11.60 8.28
N ARG A 105 16.85 -12.51 7.51
CA ARG A 105 16.14 -13.35 6.52
C ARG A 105 15.08 -14.22 7.19
N GLU A 106 15.42 -14.89 8.28
CA GLU A 106 14.48 -15.68 9.08
C GLU A 106 13.30 -14.83 9.56
N ARG A 107 13.60 -13.65 10.12
CA ARG A 107 12.57 -12.75 10.65
C ARG A 107 11.62 -12.23 9.57
N LEU A 108 12.14 -11.92 8.39
CA LEU A 108 11.33 -11.49 7.23
C LEU A 108 10.44 -12.63 6.74
N THR A 109 10.98 -13.85 6.67
CA THR A 109 10.26 -15.04 6.24
C THR A 109 9.15 -15.41 7.21
N ALA A 110 9.44 -15.45 8.51
CA ALA A 110 8.45 -15.75 9.55
C ALA A 110 7.28 -14.76 9.54
N ARG A 111 7.55 -13.46 9.34
CA ARG A 111 6.50 -12.44 9.21
C ARG A 111 5.63 -12.65 7.97
N ALA A 112 6.23 -13.03 6.85
CA ALA A 112 5.50 -13.31 5.62
C ALA A 112 4.59 -14.53 5.78
N ILE A 113 5.08 -15.62 6.39
CA ILE A 113 4.27 -16.80 6.71
C ILE A 113 3.11 -16.43 7.62
N ALA A 114 3.36 -15.66 8.70
CA ALA A 114 2.31 -15.22 9.61
C ALA A 114 1.23 -14.36 8.93
N ALA A 115 1.60 -13.52 7.97
CA ALA A 115 0.65 -12.75 7.16
C ALA A 115 -0.17 -13.68 6.23
N GLY A 116 0.47 -14.69 5.65
CA GLY A 116 -0.19 -15.75 4.89
C GLY A 116 -1.25 -16.48 5.69
N LEU A 117 -0.90 -16.93 6.89
CA LEU A 117 -1.82 -17.65 7.78
C LEU A 117 -3.03 -16.80 8.21
N ARG A 118 -2.84 -15.50 8.46
CA ARG A 118 -3.98 -14.61 8.78
C ARG A 118 -4.92 -14.44 7.60
N ALA A 119 -4.38 -14.25 6.40
CA ALA A 119 -5.19 -14.10 5.19
C ALA A 119 -6.02 -15.35 4.88
N VAL A 120 -5.49 -16.55 5.14
CA VAL A 120 -6.26 -17.80 5.02
C VAL A 120 -7.39 -17.84 6.03
N ARG A 121 -7.10 -17.53 7.31
CA ARG A 121 -8.11 -17.52 8.37
C ARG A 121 -9.23 -16.51 8.14
N GLU A 122 -8.90 -15.33 7.61
CA GLU A 122 -9.88 -14.31 7.21
C GLU A 122 -10.73 -14.72 6.00
N ALA A 123 -10.22 -15.57 5.11
CA ALA A 123 -10.99 -16.08 3.97
C ALA A 123 -11.91 -17.26 4.32
N GLU A 124 -11.65 -17.95 5.44
CA GLU A 124 -12.46 -19.05 5.98
C GLU A 124 -13.55 -18.59 6.97
N SER A 125 -13.51 -17.34 7.43
CA SER A 125 -14.47 -16.74 8.37
C SER A 125 -15.52 -15.91 7.65
#